data_AF-A0A958LKE6-F1
#
_entry.id   AF-A0A958LKE6-F1
#
_cell.length_a   1.000
_cell.length_b   1.000
_cell.length_c   1.000
_cell.angle_alpha   90.00
_cell.angle_beta   90.00
_cell.angle_gamma   90.00
#
_symmetry.space_group_name_H-M   'P 1'
#
loop_
_entity.id
_entity.type
_entity.pdbx_description
1 polymer ?
#
loop_
_entity_poly.entity_id
_entity_poly.type
_entity_poly.pdbx_seq_one_letter_code
_entity_poly.pdbx_strand_id
1 'polypeptide(L)'
;VRGNHDYFIDEYLQARSLVSFGKQFYLLPDGVVESIPLAYDNSLVVGALGGIEMEANSHYSGQENYANPSLSLEALHRLRHQSSTREIDVLLTHQGPTVEFKGSEQIDNLITSLQPSFHFHGHSHYIMNRVNQIGPTQTFGVANLPYEGPICLDSSLCYSLLRFNLKSRKLERWR
;
A
#
# COMPACT_ATOMS: atom_id res chain seq x y z
N VAL A 1 -2.16 -0.50 -4.37
CA VAL A 1 -2.80 0.68 -3.75
C VAL A 1 -2.52 1.88 -4.62
N ARG A 2 -3.53 2.42 -5.27
CA ARG A 2 -3.41 3.71 -5.96
C ARG A 2 -3.71 4.81 -4.94
N GLY A 3 -3.02 5.94 -5.04
CA GLY A 3 -3.49 7.14 -4.34
C GLY A 3 -4.86 7.53 -4.89
N ASN A 4 -5.67 8.21 -4.08
CA ASN A 4 -7.02 8.68 -4.44
C ASN A 4 -7.02 9.75 -5.58
N HIS A 5 -6.00 9.77 -6.44
CA HIS A 5 -5.83 10.69 -7.55
C HIS A 5 -6.67 10.30 -8.78
N ASP A 6 -7.14 9.06 -8.87
CA ASP A 6 -7.91 8.55 -10.00
C ASP A 6 -9.35 8.27 -9.54
N TYR A 7 -10.32 8.91 -10.21
CA TYR A 7 -11.79 8.81 -10.06
C TYR A 7 -12.41 7.40 -10.19
N PHE A 8 -11.61 6.33 -10.05
CA PHE A 8 -11.97 4.98 -10.48
C PHE A 8 -12.35 4.01 -9.35
N ILE A 9 -12.28 4.39 -8.06
CA ILE A 9 -12.40 3.40 -6.97
C ILE A 9 -13.30 3.85 -5.79
N ASP A 10 -14.25 4.75 -6.00
CA ASP A 10 -15.30 4.99 -4.98
C ASP A 10 -16.39 3.89 -5.01
N GLU A 11 -16.48 3.11 -6.09
CA GLU A 11 -17.53 2.09 -6.27
C GLU A 11 -17.19 0.71 -5.67
N TYR A 12 -15.98 0.51 -5.15
CA TYR A 12 -15.51 -0.80 -4.73
C TYR A 12 -15.22 -0.85 -3.23
N LEU A 13 -16.19 -1.35 -2.45
CA LEU A 13 -16.03 -1.58 -1.01
C LEU A 13 -15.47 -2.97 -0.65
N GLN A 14 -15.28 -3.83 -1.65
CA GLN A 14 -14.82 -5.22 -1.46
C GLN A 14 -13.63 -5.52 -2.35
N ALA A 15 -12.72 -6.34 -1.84
CA ALA A 15 -11.61 -6.88 -2.62
C ALA A 15 -12.13 -7.68 -3.81
N ARG A 16 -11.41 -7.60 -4.93
CA ARG A 16 -11.74 -8.35 -6.15
C ARG A 16 -10.50 -9.02 -6.69
N SER A 17 -10.71 -10.21 -7.24
CA SER A 17 -9.67 -10.93 -7.96
C SER A 17 -10.01 -10.90 -9.46
N LEU A 18 -9.00 -10.71 -10.31
CA LEU A 18 -9.16 -10.77 -11.76
C LEU A 18 -7.99 -11.54 -12.37
N VAL A 19 -8.25 -12.31 -13.41
CA VAL A 19 -7.23 -13.02 -14.17
C VAL A 19 -6.99 -12.28 -15.48
N SER A 20 -5.75 -11.89 -15.73
CA SER A 20 -5.34 -11.29 -17.00
C SER A 20 -3.93 -11.76 -17.37
N PHE A 21 -3.69 -12.03 -18.66
CA PHE A 21 -2.38 -12.52 -19.15
C PHE A 21 -1.83 -13.75 -18.38
N GLY A 22 -2.70 -14.66 -17.95
CA GLY A 22 -2.32 -15.83 -17.16
C GLY A 22 -1.86 -15.52 -15.73
N LYS A 23 -2.08 -14.30 -15.24
CA LYS A 23 -1.74 -13.85 -13.89
C LYS A 23 -3.01 -13.50 -13.11
N GLN A 24 -3.04 -13.87 -11.83
CA GLN A 24 -4.07 -13.47 -10.89
C GLN A 24 -3.68 -12.13 -10.26
N PHE A 25 -4.56 -11.14 -10.36
CA PHE A 25 -4.43 -9.84 -9.70
C PHE A 25 -5.48 -9.74 -8.60
N TYR A 26 -5.10 -9.07 -7.51
CA TYR A 26 -5.98 -8.72 -6.40
C TYR A 26 -6.06 -7.20 -6.29
N LEU A 27 -7.27 -6.66 -6.42
CA LEU A 27 -7.59 -5.26 -6.25
C LEU A 27 -8.10 -5.08 -4.82
N LEU A 28 -7.37 -4.31 -4.02
CA LEU A 28 -7.69 -4.02 -2.63
C LEU A 28 -8.17 -2.57 -2.52
N PRO A 29 -9.44 -2.36 -2.08
CA PRO A 29 -9.94 -1.02 -1.78
C PRO A 29 -9.28 -0.40 -0.56
N ASP A 30 -9.55 0.89 -0.38
CA ASP A 30 -9.06 1.65 0.76
C ASP A 30 -9.71 1.19 2.08
N GLY A 31 -8.88 0.85 3.06
CA GLY A 31 -9.30 0.42 4.39
C GLY A 31 -9.75 -1.05 4.48
N VAL A 32 -9.34 -1.89 3.52
CA VAL A 32 -9.71 -3.32 3.46
C VAL A 32 -8.54 -4.22 3.84
N VAL A 33 -8.85 -5.28 4.59
CA VAL A 33 -7.95 -6.41 4.86
C VAL A 33 -8.45 -7.63 4.12
N GLU A 34 -7.61 -8.22 3.26
CA GLU A 34 -7.96 -9.39 2.47
C GLU A 34 -7.00 -10.56 2.73
N SER A 35 -7.53 -11.78 2.72
CA SER A 35 -6.72 -12.99 2.81
C SER A 35 -6.51 -13.52 1.38
N ILE A 36 -5.29 -13.32 0.87
CA ILE A 36 -4.93 -13.76 -0.48
C ILE A 36 -4.49 -15.23 -0.40
N PRO A 37 -5.20 -16.18 -1.04
CA PRO A 37 -4.83 -17.58 -1.01
C PRO A 37 -3.51 -17.80 -1.76
N LEU A 38 -2.68 -18.66 -1.18
CA LEU A 38 -1.41 -19.11 -1.70
C LEU A 38 -1.46 -20.62 -1.95
N ALA A 39 -0.40 -21.17 -2.54
CA ALA A 39 -0.30 -22.63 -2.70
C ALA A 39 -0.28 -23.34 -1.33
N TYR A 40 -0.85 -24.55 -1.30
CA TYR A 40 -0.83 -25.47 -0.15
C TYR A 40 -1.53 -24.90 1.11
N ASP A 41 -2.77 -24.45 0.97
CA ASP A 41 -3.64 -23.98 2.07
C ASP A 41 -3.08 -22.82 2.92
N ASN A 42 -2.08 -22.11 2.40
CA ASN A 42 -1.57 -20.91 3.02
C ASN A 42 -2.33 -19.69 2.51
N SER A 43 -2.33 -18.61 3.28
CA SER A 43 -2.81 -17.31 2.83
C SER A 43 -1.89 -16.19 3.28
N LEU A 44 -1.91 -15.10 2.53
CA LEU A 44 -1.23 -13.86 2.88
C LEU A 44 -2.29 -12.82 3.25
N VAL A 45 -2.26 -12.32 4.48
CA VAL A 45 -3.20 -11.29 4.93
C VAL A 45 -2.64 -9.92 4.56
N VAL A 46 -3.33 -9.23 3.65
CA VAL A 46 -2.90 -7.94 3.10
C VAL A 46 -3.88 -6.84 3.47
N GLY A 47 -3.39 -5.81 4.14
CA GLY A 47 -4.13 -4.57 4.38
C GLY A 47 -3.77 -3.49 3.37
N ALA A 48 -4.74 -2.65 3.01
CA ALA A 48 -4.52 -1.53 2.10
C ALA A 48 -5.08 -0.21 2.67
N LEU A 49 -4.32 0.88 2.55
CA LEU A 49 -4.75 2.23 2.89
C LEU A 49 -4.27 3.24 1.82
N GLY A 50 -5.20 3.89 1.13
CA GLY A 50 -4.95 4.93 0.16
C GLY A 50 -4.73 6.31 0.79
N GLY A 51 -4.60 7.33 -0.05
CA GLY A 51 -4.56 8.73 0.37
C GLY A 51 -3.25 9.22 1.03
N ILE A 52 -3.23 10.51 1.33
CA ILE A 52 -2.13 11.29 1.88
C ILE A 52 -2.68 12.14 3.02
N GLU A 53 -1.99 12.16 4.16
CA GLU A 53 -2.28 13.08 5.26
C GLU A 53 -2.09 14.52 4.78
N MET A 54 -3.16 15.30 4.80
CA MET A 54 -3.10 16.71 4.44
C MET A 54 -2.46 17.49 5.58
N GLU A 55 -1.33 18.14 5.32
CA GLU A 55 -0.77 19.10 6.29
C GLU A 55 -1.78 20.23 6.50
N ALA A 56 -2.05 20.55 7.77
CA ALA A 56 -3.00 21.58 8.20
C ALA A 56 -2.75 22.98 7.60
N ASN A 57 -1.57 23.23 7.00
CA ASN A 57 -1.19 24.50 6.39
C ASN A 57 -0.88 24.40 4.89
N SER A 58 -1.22 23.29 4.23
CA SER A 58 -1.04 23.15 2.78
C SER A 58 -2.11 23.96 2.04
N HIS A 59 -1.87 25.26 1.91
CA HIS A 59 -2.55 26.09 0.93
C HIS A 59 -2.15 25.62 -0.47
N TYR A 60 -2.77 24.54 -0.97
CA TYR A 60 -2.82 24.26 -2.40
C TYR A 60 -3.72 25.30 -3.06
N SER A 61 -3.23 26.54 -3.12
CA SER A 61 -3.81 27.62 -3.89
C SER A 61 -3.59 27.32 -5.37
N GLY A 62 -4.45 26.52 -5.99
CA GLY A 62 -4.41 26.45 -7.46
C GLY A 62 -5.18 25.37 -8.21
N GLN A 63 -5.79 24.35 -7.60
CA GLN A 63 -6.50 23.33 -8.40
C GLN A 63 -7.81 22.86 -7.74
N GLU A 64 -8.89 23.61 -7.98
CA GLU A 64 -10.26 23.34 -7.50
C GLU A 64 -10.93 22.09 -8.14
N ASN A 65 -10.23 21.30 -8.96
CA ASN A 65 -10.85 20.24 -9.77
C ASN A 65 -10.22 18.84 -9.63
N TYR A 66 -9.29 18.63 -8.71
CA TYR A 66 -8.85 17.28 -8.35
C TYR A 66 -9.35 16.96 -6.96
N ALA A 67 -10.14 15.89 -6.82
CA ALA A 67 -10.46 15.32 -5.53
C ALA A 67 -9.13 15.12 -4.78
N ASN A 68 -8.92 15.91 -3.72
CA ASN A 68 -7.69 15.83 -2.95
C ASN A 68 -7.56 14.39 -2.46
N PRO A 69 -6.42 13.72 -2.67
CA PRO A 69 -6.23 12.33 -2.28
C PRO A 69 -6.03 12.24 -0.77
N SER A 70 -6.92 12.81 0.04
CA SER A 70 -6.78 12.86 1.49
C SER A 70 -6.94 11.46 2.09
N LEU A 71 -6.16 11.18 3.14
CA LEU A 71 -6.36 9.98 3.95
C LEU A 71 -7.80 9.96 4.50
N SER A 72 -8.55 8.90 4.21
CA SER A 72 -9.90 8.73 4.76
C SER A 72 -9.82 8.18 6.19
N LEU A 73 -10.28 8.97 7.17
CA LEU A 73 -10.40 8.51 8.55
C LEU A 73 -11.33 7.28 8.65
N GLU A 74 -12.39 7.25 7.84
CA GLU A 74 -13.28 6.09 7.79
C GLU A 74 -12.55 4.84 7.31
N ALA A 75 -11.74 4.93 6.25
CA ALA A 75 -10.93 3.82 5.76
C ALA A 75 -9.92 3.35 6.81
N LEU A 76 -9.25 4.29 7.49
CA LEU A 76 -8.33 3.99 8.59
C LEU A 76 -9.04 3.22 9.72
N HIS A 77 -10.24 3.66 10.11
CA HIS A 77 -11.05 2.96 11.12
C HIS A 77 -11.49 1.57 10.67
N ARG A 78 -11.94 1.41 9.42
CA ARG A 78 -12.30 0.11 8.85
C ARG A 78 -11.11 -0.86 8.85
N LEU A 79 -9.93 -0.39 8.46
CA LEU A 79 -8.71 -1.19 8.45
C LEU A 79 -8.38 -1.70 9.86
N ARG A 80 -8.35 -0.78 10.84
CA ARG A 80 -8.08 -1.11 12.26
C ARG A 80 -9.11 -2.08 12.85
N HIS A 81 -10.37 -1.92 12.49
CA HIS A 81 -11.42 -2.82 12.94
C HIS A 81 -11.24 -4.22 12.35
N GLN A 82 -11.01 -4.34 11.04
CA GLN A 82 -10.81 -5.63 10.39
C GLN A 82 -9.55 -6.35 10.90
N SER A 83 -8.46 -5.61 11.13
CA SER A 83 -7.21 -6.16 11.67
C SER A 83 -7.30 -6.58 13.13
N SER A 84 -8.32 -6.18 13.88
CA SER A 84 -8.52 -6.65 15.26
C SER A 84 -8.78 -8.17 15.36
N THR A 85 -9.15 -8.78 14.23
CA THR A 85 -9.49 -10.21 14.14
C THR A 85 -8.44 -11.04 13.41
N ARG A 86 -7.44 -10.39 12.78
CA ARG A 86 -6.44 -11.04 11.92
C ARG A 86 -5.12 -10.26 11.95
N GLU A 87 -4.02 -10.96 12.18
CA GLU A 87 -2.68 -10.39 12.02
C GLU A 87 -2.45 -10.07 10.53
N ILE A 88 -1.95 -8.87 10.23
CA ILE A 88 -1.65 -8.46 8.85
C ILE A 88 -0.20 -8.82 8.54
N ASP A 89 0.03 -9.59 7.48
CA ASP A 89 1.39 -9.88 7.02
C ASP A 89 2.00 -8.69 6.28
N VAL A 90 1.19 -8.07 5.41
CA VAL A 90 1.61 -7.00 4.50
C VAL A 90 0.65 -5.83 4.58
N LEU A 91 1.16 -4.66 4.90
CA LEU A 91 0.42 -3.40 4.81
C LEU A 91 0.87 -2.63 3.56
N LEU A 92 -0.08 -2.23 2.73
CA LEU A 92 0.15 -1.39 1.57
C LEU A 92 -0.43 -0.01 1.82
N THR A 93 0.37 1.04 1.67
CA THR A 93 -0.11 2.41 1.79
C THR A 93 0.25 3.27 0.58
N HIS A 94 -0.49 4.36 0.36
CA HIS A 94 -0.06 5.33 -0.64
C HIS A 94 1.04 6.24 -0.11
N GLN A 95 0.96 6.70 1.15
CA GLN A 95 1.99 7.53 1.79
C GLN A 95 2.86 6.73 2.77
N GLY A 96 4.15 7.06 2.85
CA GLY A 96 5.09 6.45 3.80
C GLY A 96 5.03 7.01 5.23
N PRO A 97 5.75 6.37 6.16
CA PRO A 97 5.95 6.87 7.54
C PRO A 97 6.72 8.19 7.57
N THR A 98 6.71 8.90 8.70
CA THR A 98 7.34 10.22 8.85
C THR A 98 8.86 10.12 8.83
N VAL A 99 9.42 10.07 7.63
CA VAL A 99 10.87 10.12 7.41
C VAL A 99 11.19 11.47 6.79
N GLU A 100 12.06 12.23 7.45
CA GLU A 100 12.51 13.56 6.98
C GLU A 100 11.37 14.53 6.64
N PHE A 101 10.28 14.53 7.44
CA PHE A 101 9.16 15.49 7.37
C PHE A 101 8.27 15.41 6.11
N LYS A 102 8.22 14.27 5.40
CA LYS A 102 7.38 14.11 4.19
C LYS A 102 6.43 12.90 4.21
N GLY A 103 6.37 12.20 5.34
CA GLY A 103 5.45 11.08 5.56
C GLY A 103 4.26 11.45 6.43
N SER A 104 3.62 10.45 7.03
CA SER A 104 2.45 10.64 7.89
C SER A 104 2.63 10.00 9.26
N GLU A 105 2.34 10.78 10.30
CA GLU A 105 2.32 10.30 11.69
C GLU A 105 1.18 9.29 11.89
N GLN A 106 0.07 9.46 11.17
CA GLN A 106 -1.02 8.49 11.16
C GLN A 106 -0.57 7.13 10.61
N ILE A 107 0.33 7.12 9.61
CA ILE A 107 0.93 5.88 9.09
C ILE A 107 1.91 5.27 10.10
N ASP A 108 2.72 6.07 10.81
CA ASP A 108 3.58 5.56 11.89
C ASP A 108 2.79 4.87 13.00
N ASN A 109 1.72 5.53 13.45
CA ASN A 109 0.81 5.02 14.46
C ASN A 109 0.09 3.75 13.99
N LEU A 110 -0.30 3.71 12.71
CA LEU A 110 -0.91 2.53 12.10
C LEU A 110 0.06 1.35 12.08
N ILE A 111 1.28 1.54 11.61
CA ILE A 111 2.31 0.50 11.56
C ILE A 111 2.61 -0.02 12.96
N THR A 112 2.76 0.88 13.94
CA THR A 112 3.03 0.50 15.33
C THR A 112 1.87 -0.29 15.93
N SER A 113 0.62 0.07 15.61
CA SER A 113 -0.58 -0.60 16.11
C SER A 113 -0.83 -1.95 15.47
N LEU A 114 -0.59 -2.08 14.16
CA LEU A 114 -0.89 -3.29 13.39
C LEU A 114 0.27 -4.27 13.38
N GLN A 115 1.49 -3.78 13.59
CA GLN A 115 2.74 -4.53 13.56
C GLN A 115 2.87 -5.49 12.36
N PRO A 116 2.57 -5.05 11.12
CA PRO A 116 2.67 -5.94 9.98
C PRO A 116 4.12 -6.39 9.80
N SER A 117 4.34 -7.59 9.28
CA SER A 117 5.71 -8.04 8.99
C SER A 117 6.37 -7.11 7.94
N PHE A 118 5.60 -6.68 6.94
CA PHE A 118 6.06 -5.83 5.85
C PHE A 118 5.13 -4.64 5.62
N HIS A 119 5.70 -3.50 5.30
CA HIS A 119 5.00 -2.31 4.87
C HIS A 119 5.54 -1.81 3.54
N PHE A 120 4.68 -1.63 2.55
CA PHE A 120 5.05 -1.05 1.25
C PHE A 120 4.29 0.24 1.02
N HIS A 121 5.01 1.31 0.71
CA HIS A 121 4.41 2.62 0.51
C HIS A 121 4.83 3.29 -0.78
N GLY A 122 3.88 4.02 -1.37
CA GLY A 122 4.11 4.95 -2.47
C GLY A 122 4.59 6.32 -1.99
N HIS A 123 4.39 7.32 -2.86
CA HIS A 123 4.51 8.78 -2.68
C HIS A 123 5.88 9.32 -2.20
N SER A 124 6.68 8.52 -1.53
CA SER A 124 8.07 8.79 -1.23
C SER A 124 8.89 8.64 -2.51
N HIS A 125 8.92 9.68 -3.36
CA HIS A 125 9.72 9.74 -4.60
C HIS A 125 11.24 9.70 -4.37
N TYR A 126 11.68 9.46 -3.13
CA TYR A 126 13.09 9.41 -2.76
C TYR A 126 13.60 7.98 -2.75
N ILE A 127 14.83 7.84 -3.26
CA ILE A 127 15.59 6.60 -3.14
C ILE A 127 16.07 6.49 -1.69
N MET A 128 15.20 5.99 -0.82
CA MET A 128 15.58 5.59 0.53
C MET A 128 16.47 4.35 0.40
N ASN A 129 17.78 4.56 0.40
CA ASN A 129 18.80 3.50 0.35
C ASN A 129 18.74 2.53 1.55
N ARG A 130 17.77 2.67 2.47
CA ARG A 130 17.64 1.84 3.67
C ARG A 130 16.18 1.47 3.91
N VAL A 131 15.99 0.20 4.27
CA VAL A 131 14.80 -0.30 4.94
C VAL A 131 14.70 0.46 6.26
N ASN A 132 13.66 1.27 6.44
CA ASN A 132 13.36 1.75 7.77
C ASN A 132 12.64 0.62 8.52
N GLN A 133 12.95 0.49 9.79
CA GLN A 133 12.30 -0.49 10.65
C GLN A 133 11.51 0.29 11.70
N ILE A 134 10.21 0.02 11.79
CA ILE A 134 9.31 0.59 12.79
C ILE A 134 8.84 -0.58 13.65
N GLY A 135 9.41 -0.72 14.84
CA GLY A 135 9.20 -1.90 15.68
C GLY A 135 9.62 -3.19 14.95
N PRO A 136 8.76 -4.21 14.82
CA PRO A 136 9.05 -5.42 14.05
C PRO A 136 8.86 -5.25 12.53
N THR A 137 8.24 -4.16 12.08
CA THR A 137 7.84 -3.95 10.69
C THR A 137 8.99 -3.45 9.84
N GLN A 138 9.23 -4.12 8.71
CA GLN A 138 10.14 -3.64 7.67
C GLN A 138 9.38 -2.79 6.65
N THR A 139 9.77 -1.53 6.47
CA THR A 139 9.11 -0.61 5.53
C THR A 139 9.93 -0.33 4.28
N PHE A 140 9.26 -0.32 3.14
CA PHE A 140 9.85 -0.16 1.82
C PHE A 140 9.07 0.85 0.98
N GLY A 141 9.74 1.89 0.50
CA GLY A 141 9.20 2.71 -0.58
C GLY A 141 9.24 1.93 -1.89
N VAL A 142 8.13 1.86 -2.65
CA VAL A 142 8.09 1.10 -3.91
C VAL A 142 9.12 1.58 -4.94
N ALA A 143 9.53 2.85 -4.87
CA ALA A 143 10.61 3.42 -5.69
C ALA A 143 11.99 2.77 -5.45
N ASN A 144 12.19 2.10 -4.31
CA ASN A 144 13.47 1.49 -3.90
C ASN A 144 13.56 0.00 -4.24
N LEU A 145 12.48 -0.59 -4.72
CA LEU A 145 12.42 -2.01 -4.96
C LEU A 145 13.06 -2.33 -6.30
N PRO A 146 13.80 -3.45 -6.40
CA PRO A 146 14.47 -3.81 -7.64
C PRO A 146 13.43 -4.02 -8.73
N TYR A 147 13.40 -3.10 -9.68
CA TYR A 147 12.41 -2.98 -10.72
C TYR A 147 12.90 -3.64 -12.01
N GLU A 148 12.05 -4.46 -12.64
CA GLU A 148 12.31 -5.05 -13.97
C GLU A 148 11.55 -4.35 -15.10
N GLY A 149 11.29 -3.05 -14.97
CA GLY A 149 10.51 -2.31 -15.95
C GLY A 149 9.00 -2.39 -15.70
N PRO A 150 8.21 -1.47 -16.28
CA PRO A 150 6.77 -1.45 -16.06
C PRO A 150 6.14 -2.58 -16.83
N ILE A 151 5.28 -3.35 -16.17
CA ILE A 151 4.29 -4.14 -16.88
C ILE A 151 3.11 -3.22 -17.13
N CYS A 152 2.94 -2.81 -18.38
CA CYS A 152 1.77 -2.03 -18.77
C CYS A 152 0.69 -2.97 -19.31
N LEU A 153 -0.48 -3.00 -18.65
CA LEU A 153 -1.67 -3.69 -19.16
C LEU A 153 -2.24 -2.93 -20.38
N ASP A 154 -2.09 -1.60 -20.39
CA ASP A 154 -2.34 -0.70 -21.52
C ASP A 154 -1.51 0.60 -21.33
N SER A 155 -1.74 1.61 -22.19
CA SER A 155 -1.03 2.89 -22.15
C SER A 155 -1.24 3.72 -20.87
N SER A 156 -2.25 3.43 -20.04
CA SER A 156 -2.57 4.16 -18.81
C SER A 156 -2.39 3.32 -17.53
N LEU A 157 -2.17 2.02 -17.67
CA LEU A 157 -2.11 1.07 -16.56
C LEU A 157 -0.76 0.35 -16.52
N CYS A 158 0.25 1.01 -15.96
CA CYS A 158 1.57 0.41 -15.71
C CYS A 158 1.75 0.03 -14.23
N TYR A 159 2.33 -1.14 -14.00
CA TYR A 159 2.52 -1.74 -12.67
C TYR A 159 3.96 -2.21 -12.51
N SER A 160 4.45 -2.19 -11.27
CA SER A 160 5.71 -2.80 -10.88
C SER A 160 5.45 -4.18 -10.27
N LEU A 161 6.26 -5.18 -10.63
CA LEU A 161 6.23 -6.48 -9.97
C LEU A 161 7.17 -6.50 -8.77
N LEU A 162 6.69 -7.04 -7.66
CA LEU A 162 7.48 -7.33 -6.48
C LEU A 162 7.41 -8.82 -6.19
N ARG A 163 8.57 -9.46 -6.02
CA ARG A 163 8.65 -10.85 -5.58
C ARG A 163 8.87 -10.88 -4.08
N PHE A 164 7.89 -11.42 -3.36
CA PHE A 164 8.01 -11.67 -1.94
C PHE A 164 8.12 -13.17 -1.69
N ASN A 165 9.22 -13.59 -1.06
CA ASN A 165 9.37 -14.97 -0.63
C ASN A 165 8.84 -15.13 0.79
N LEU A 166 7.71 -15.82 0.88
CA LEU A 166 6.98 -16.06 2.12
C LEU A 166 7.78 -16.87 3.14
N LYS A 167 8.59 -17.83 2.67
CA LYS A 167 9.37 -18.72 3.54
C LYS A 167 10.56 -17.99 4.14
N SER A 168 11.26 -17.20 3.34
CA SER A 168 12.42 -16.44 3.81
C SER A 168 12.02 -15.10 4.44
N ARG A 169 10.76 -14.67 4.26
CA ARG A 169 10.27 -13.33 4.60
C ARG A 169 11.20 -12.26 4.03
N LYS A 170 11.59 -12.42 2.76
CA LYS A 170 12.48 -11.49 2.06
C LYS A 170 11.93 -11.11 0.71
N LEU A 171 12.20 -9.86 0.33
CA LEU A 171 12.05 -9.41 -1.03
C LEU A 171 13.17 -10.00 -1.88
N GLU A 172 12.79 -10.57 -3.01
CA GLU A 172 13.72 -11.13 -3.99
C GLU A 172 13.64 -10.32 -5.27
N ARG A 173 14.74 -10.28 -6.03
CA ARG A 173 14.66 -9.90 -7.43
C ARG A 173 13.83 -10.95 -8.16
N TRP A 174 12.92 -10.52 -9.03
CA TRP A 174 12.45 -11.39 -10.11
C TRP A 174 13.70 -11.78 -10.93
N ARG A 175 13.71 -13.00 -11.48
CA ARG A 175 14.81 -13.54 -12.28
C ARG A 175 14.22 -14.15 -13.52
#